data_AF-A0A9E5IY68-F1
#
_entry.id   AF-A0A9E5IY68-F1
#
_cell.length_a   1.000
_cell.length_b   1.000
_cell.length_c   1.000
_cell.angle_alpha   90.00
_cell.angle_beta   90.00
_cell.angle_gamma   90.00
#
_symmetry.space_group_name_H-M   'P 1'
#
loop_
_entity.id
_entity.type
_entity.pdbx_description
1 polymer ?
#
loop_
_entity_poly.entity_id
_entity_poly.type
_entity_poly.pdbx_seq_one_letter_code
_entity_poly.pdbx_strand_id
1 'polypeptide(L)'
;MSKLHQITATARTTEVKNHSKATFLLYFYLTRGMSFLLRRARPVGEVVKKVFMHLPHPEFVIKNSIGIWSVVPFNDTMTISAPYFESAFAEWPSRSASRRTFIDIGANIGRYTLLAANRHRYARILSIEANPFTFSILKKNISLNAIEDKVTAENVAAGNREGNVSIQFDTHHLGGGNVLR
;
A
#
# COMPACT_ATOMS: atom_id res chain seq x y z
N MET A 1 16.07 16.64 3.47
CA MET A 1 15.23 16.50 4.68
C MET A 1 15.45 15.12 5.29
N SER A 2 15.58 15.00 6.61
CA SER A 2 15.75 13.68 7.26
C SER A 2 14.49 12.80 7.13
N LYS A 3 14.66 11.47 7.15
CA LYS A 3 13.55 10.50 7.12
C LYS A 3 12.53 10.72 8.25
N LEU A 4 12.99 11.12 9.43
CA LEU A 4 12.13 11.42 10.56
C LEU A 4 11.18 12.61 10.28
N HIS A 5 11.69 13.65 9.61
CA HIS A 5 10.86 14.81 9.23
C HIS A 5 9.75 14.43 8.24
N GLN A 6 10.01 13.52 7.30
CA GLN A 6 8.98 13.05 6.35
C GLN A 6 7.88 12.22 7.04
N ILE A 7 8.28 11.37 8.00
CA ILE A 7 7.36 10.56 8.80
C ILE A 7 6.45 11.47 9.64
N THR A 8 7.02 12.44 10.35
CA THR A 8 6.25 13.36 11.18
C THR A 8 5.36 14.29 10.35
N ALA A 9 5.84 14.76 9.20
CA ALA A 9 5.02 15.52 8.26
C ALA A 9 3.81 14.70 7.79
N THR A 10 4.01 13.44 7.40
CA THR A 10 2.91 12.56 6.96
C THR A 10 1.88 12.34 8.06
N ALA A 11 2.34 12.07 9.28
CA ALA A 11 1.45 11.90 10.43
C ALA A 11 0.60 13.15 10.69
N ARG A 12 1.17 14.34 10.48
CA ARG A 12 0.47 15.63 10.65
C ARG A 12 -0.56 15.89 9.55
N THR A 13 -0.18 15.68 8.29
CA THR A 13 -1.02 16.02 7.12
C THR A 13 -2.07 14.97 6.79
N THR A 14 -1.99 13.78 7.38
CA THR A 14 -2.98 12.72 7.16
C THR A 14 -4.28 13.03 7.90
N GLU A 15 -5.38 13.00 7.17
CA GLU A 15 -6.75 13.05 7.69
C GLU A 15 -7.24 11.61 7.93
N VAL A 16 -7.96 11.38 9.02
CA VAL A 16 -8.51 10.06 9.39
C VAL A 16 -10.03 10.15 9.33
N LYS A 17 -10.67 9.24 8.60
CA LYS A 17 -12.10 9.34 8.24
C LYS A 17 -13.02 8.48 9.11
N ASN A 18 -12.57 7.35 9.63
CA ASN A 18 -13.40 6.36 10.34
C ASN A 18 -13.01 6.14 11.81
N HIS A 19 -11.95 6.80 12.30
CA HIS A 19 -11.47 6.72 13.69
C HIS A 19 -10.91 8.07 14.15
N SER A 20 -10.61 8.20 15.45
CA SER A 20 -9.95 9.39 15.97
C SER A 20 -8.50 9.49 15.48
N LYS A 21 -8.03 10.71 15.20
CA LYS A 21 -6.64 10.97 14.81
C LYS A 21 -5.65 10.50 15.88
N ALA A 22 -5.99 10.61 17.16
CA ALA A 22 -5.16 10.12 18.26
C ALA A 22 -4.94 8.59 18.19
N THR A 23 -6.01 7.82 17.96
CA THR A 23 -5.92 6.36 17.82
C THR A 23 -5.05 5.99 16.62
N PHE A 24 -5.27 6.63 15.47
CA PHE A 24 -4.44 6.41 14.29
C PHE A 24 -2.95 6.70 14.55
N LEU A 25 -2.64 7.84 15.19
CA LEU A 25 -1.25 8.21 15.48
C LEU A 25 -0.58 7.21 16.43
N LEU A 26 -1.30 6.70 17.43
CA LEU A 26 -0.79 5.64 18.30
C LEU A 26 -0.38 4.42 17.48
N TYR A 27 -1.29 3.88 16.65
CA TYR A 27 -1.00 2.73 15.80
C TYR A 27 0.08 2.99 14.75
N PHE A 28 0.13 4.21 14.18
CA PHE A 28 1.15 4.61 13.23
C PHE A 28 2.55 4.59 13.86
N TYR A 29 2.73 5.22 15.02
CA TYR A 29 4.03 5.24 15.68
C TYR A 29 4.40 3.88 16.27
N LEU A 30 3.44 3.11 16.79
CA LEU A 30 3.67 1.72 17.22
C LEU A 30 4.16 0.86 16.04
N THR A 31 3.47 0.90 14.90
CA THR A 31 3.87 0.17 13.68
C THR A 31 5.29 0.53 13.26
N ARG A 32 5.64 1.84 13.28
CA ARG A 32 6.98 2.32 12.91
C ARG A 32 8.06 1.89 13.89
N GLY A 33 7.82 2.07 15.19
CA GLY A 33 8.75 1.71 16.24
C GLY A 33 9.02 0.21 16.26
N MET A 34 7.98 -0.60 16.15
CA MET A 34 8.12 -2.05 16.14
C MET A 34 8.74 -2.56 14.83
N SER A 35 8.44 -1.96 13.67
CA SER A 35 9.14 -2.27 12.40
C SER A 35 10.66 -2.00 12.49
N PHE A 36 11.05 -0.97 13.24
CA PHE A 36 12.47 -0.70 13.52
C PHE A 36 13.08 -1.77 14.42
N LEU A 37 12.35 -2.26 15.43
CA LEU A 37 12.80 -3.33 16.32
C LEU A 37 12.89 -4.69 15.63
N LEU A 38 11.97 -5.01 14.72
CA LEU A 38 12.03 -6.23 13.89
C LEU A 38 13.32 -6.35 13.08
N ARG A 39 13.93 -5.21 12.73
CA ARG A 39 15.21 -5.16 11.99
C ARG A 39 16.44 -5.35 12.88
N ARG A 40 16.27 -5.48 14.20
CA ARG A 40 17.36 -5.76 15.15
C ARG A 40 17.57 -7.28 15.34
N ALA A 41 18.48 -7.65 16.24
CA ALA A 41 18.89 -9.04 16.47
C ALA A 41 17.70 -10.02 16.59
N ARG A 42 17.87 -11.22 16.02
CA ARG A 42 16.83 -12.28 15.90
C ARG A 42 15.94 -12.48 17.14
N PRO A 43 16.44 -12.58 18.39
CA PRO A 43 15.55 -12.79 19.55
C PRO A 43 14.58 -11.63 19.80
N VAL A 44 14.99 -10.39 19.52
CA VAL A 44 14.11 -9.22 19.64
C VAL A 44 13.04 -9.23 18.54
N GLY A 45 13.41 -9.60 17.32
CA GLY A 45 12.48 -9.70 16.20
C GLY A 45 11.35 -10.70 16.44
N GLU A 46 11.66 -11.89 16.97
CA GLU A 46 10.64 -12.92 17.27
C GLU A 46 9.65 -12.48 18.35
N VAL A 47 10.14 -11.81 19.40
CA VAL A 47 9.27 -11.26 20.46
C VAL A 47 8.34 -10.19 19.91
N VAL A 48 8.88 -9.24 19.13
CA VAL A 48 8.09 -8.18 18.50
C VAL A 48 7.04 -8.76 17.54
N LYS A 49 7.39 -9.79 16.77
CA LYS A 49 6.46 -10.49 15.88
C LYS A 49 5.32 -11.16 16.64
N LYS A 50 5.60 -11.82 17.77
CA LYS A 50 4.56 -12.37 18.65
C LYS A 50 3.63 -11.30 19.19
N VAL A 51 4.16 -10.15 19.61
CA VAL A 51 3.34 -9.02 20.08
C VAL A 51 2.42 -8.51 18.97
N PHE A 52 2.94 -8.30 17.75
CA PHE A 52 2.13 -7.89 16.60
C PHE A 52 0.94 -8.81 16.35
N MET A 53 1.16 -10.12 16.37
CA MET A 53 0.09 -11.10 16.09
C MET A 53 -1.09 -11.04 17.08
N HIS A 54 -0.90 -10.49 18.28
CA HIS A 54 -1.94 -10.41 19.32
C HIS A 54 -2.53 -9.01 19.48
N LEU A 55 -1.92 -7.98 18.88
CA LEU A 55 -2.49 -6.64 18.92
C LEU A 55 -3.69 -6.53 17.96
N PRO A 56 -4.68 -5.68 18.25
CA PRO A 56 -5.77 -5.42 17.32
C PRO A 56 -5.23 -4.84 16.00
N HIS A 57 -5.83 -5.24 14.89
CA HIS A 57 -5.51 -4.74 13.54
C HIS A 57 -6.68 -3.92 12.98
N PRO A 58 -7.05 -2.77 13.61
CA PRO A 58 -8.16 -1.97 13.14
C PRO A 58 -7.85 -1.42 11.75
N GLU A 59 -8.85 -1.46 10.87
CA GLU A 59 -8.75 -0.83 9.57
C GLU A 59 -8.98 0.69 9.69
N PHE A 60 -8.05 1.48 9.20
CA PHE A 60 -8.19 2.93 9.09
C PHE A 60 -8.45 3.35 7.65
N VAL A 61 -9.41 4.26 7.47
CA VAL A 61 -9.57 5.01 6.23
C VAL A 61 -8.89 6.35 6.41
N ILE A 62 -7.84 6.61 5.63
CA ILE A 62 -7.06 7.84 5.69
C ILE A 62 -7.10 8.60 4.38
N LYS A 63 -6.91 9.92 4.43
CA LYS A 63 -6.75 10.77 3.24
C LYS A 63 -5.45 11.55 3.32
N ASN A 64 -4.73 11.58 2.20
CA ASN A 64 -3.52 12.38 2.03
C ASN A 64 -3.47 12.99 0.62
N SER A 65 -2.31 13.55 0.23
CA SER A 65 -2.14 14.23 -1.06
C SER A 65 -2.24 13.33 -2.30
N ILE A 66 -2.21 12.01 -2.15
CA ILE A 66 -2.32 11.06 -3.27
C ILE A 66 -3.77 10.58 -3.44
N GLY A 67 -4.48 10.36 -2.32
CA GLY A 67 -5.83 9.83 -2.36
C GLY A 67 -6.35 9.40 -0.99
N ILE A 68 -7.44 8.65 -1.02
CA ILE A 68 -8.06 8.01 0.14
C ILE A 68 -7.62 6.54 0.18
N TRP A 69 -7.23 6.04 1.34
CA TRP A 69 -6.64 4.72 1.50
C TRP A 69 -7.29 3.97 2.65
N SER A 70 -7.55 2.68 2.44
CA SER A 70 -7.68 1.71 3.52
C SER A 70 -6.29 1.23 3.94
N VAL A 71 -5.98 1.37 5.22
CA VAL A 71 -4.69 0.95 5.80
C VAL A 71 -4.93 0.17 7.09
N VAL A 72 -4.08 -0.81 7.32
CA VAL A 72 -4.08 -1.68 8.50
C VAL A 72 -2.71 -1.53 9.17
N PRO A 73 -2.64 -1.36 10.50
CA PRO A 73 -1.35 -1.30 11.19
C PRO A 73 -0.61 -2.63 11.10
N PHE A 74 0.68 -2.60 11.41
CA PHE A 74 1.53 -3.80 11.50
C PHE A 74 1.75 -4.56 10.18
N ASN A 75 1.33 -4.00 9.05
CA ASN A 75 1.71 -4.42 7.71
C ASN A 75 2.18 -3.22 6.86
N ASP A 76 2.47 -3.46 5.58
CA ASP A 76 3.06 -2.44 4.71
C ASP A 76 2.11 -1.30 4.28
N THR A 77 0.80 -1.44 4.50
CA THR A 77 -0.19 -0.50 3.95
C THR A 77 0.01 0.93 4.44
N MET A 78 0.37 1.12 5.73
CA MET A 78 0.67 2.44 6.29
C MET A 78 1.93 3.08 5.69
N THR A 79 2.84 2.27 5.14
CA THR A 79 4.05 2.75 4.47
C THR A 79 3.77 3.06 3.02
N ILE A 80 3.15 2.14 2.29
CA ILE A 80 2.91 2.26 0.85
C ILE A 80 1.99 3.44 0.55
N SER A 81 0.98 3.68 1.40
CA SER A 81 0.06 4.82 1.28
C SER A 81 0.69 6.17 1.61
N ALA A 82 1.84 6.21 2.30
CA ALA A 82 2.45 7.46 2.74
C ALA A 82 2.98 8.29 1.54
N PRO A 83 2.81 9.64 1.55
CA PRO A 83 3.31 10.48 0.47
C PRO A 83 4.83 10.43 0.26
N TYR A 84 5.62 10.19 1.31
CA TYR A 84 7.08 10.11 1.19
C TYR A 84 7.59 8.79 0.61
N PHE A 85 6.79 7.71 0.67
CA PHE A 85 7.23 6.41 0.20
C PHE A 85 7.46 6.49 -1.31
N GLU A 86 8.62 6.08 -1.80
CA GLU A 86 8.97 6.18 -3.24
C GLU A 86 8.67 7.56 -3.86
N SER A 87 8.83 8.65 -3.10
CA SER A 87 8.48 10.00 -3.58
C SER A 87 9.26 10.42 -4.82
N ALA A 88 10.48 9.90 -5.01
CA ALA A 88 11.28 10.08 -6.21
C ALA A 88 10.61 9.55 -7.48
N PHE A 89 9.69 8.58 -7.36
CA PHE A 89 8.95 7.97 -8.47
C PHE A 89 7.54 8.55 -8.64
N ALA A 90 7.11 9.47 -7.77
CA ALA A 90 5.76 10.05 -7.84
C ALA A 90 5.48 10.76 -9.18
N GLU A 91 6.51 11.29 -9.83
CA GLU A 91 6.44 11.95 -11.14
C GLU A 91 6.70 11.02 -12.32
N TRP A 92 7.18 9.80 -12.10
CA TRP A 92 7.50 8.87 -13.19
C TRP A 92 6.33 8.64 -14.16
N PRO A 93 5.06 8.51 -13.71
CA PRO A 93 3.93 8.35 -14.64
C PRO A 93 3.68 9.56 -15.56
N SER A 94 4.23 10.75 -15.25
CA SER A 94 4.09 11.93 -16.11
C SER A 94 4.83 11.83 -17.45
N ARG A 95 5.77 10.88 -17.57
CA ARG A 95 6.64 10.71 -18.76
C ARG A 95 5.89 10.29 -20.02
N SER A 96 4.70 9.70 -19.90
CA SER A 96 3.85 9.42 -21.06
C SER A 96 3.10 10.68 -21.46
N ALA A 97 3.43 11.24 -22.63
CA ALA A 97 2.75 12.43 -23.13
C ALA A 97 1.26 12.17 -23.43
N SER A 98 0.91 10.95 -23.86
CA SER A 98 -0.46 10.63 -24.30
C SER A 98 -1.42 10.35 -23.15
N ARG A 99 -0.90 9.87 -22.00
CA ARG A 99 -1.68 9.52 -20.79
C ARG A 99 -2.95 8.68 -21.07
N ARG A 100 -2.94 7.87 -22.13
CA ARG A 100 -4.11 7.10 -22.57
C ARG A 100 -4.35 5.87 -21.71
N THR A 101 -3.32 5.03 -21.57
CA THR A 101 -3.41 3.77 -20.82
C THR A 101 -2.20 3.61 -19.91
N PHE A 102 -2.45 3.33 -18.64
CA PHE A 102 -1.45 2.93 -17.65
C PHE A 102 -1.65 1.45 -17.32
N ILE A 103 -0.56 0.69 -17.20
CA ILE A 103 -0.60 -0.71 -16.79
C ILE A 103 0.23 -0.82 -15.51
N ASP A 104 -0.42 -1.16 -14.40
CA ASP A 104 0.16 -1.30 -13.07
C ASP A 104 0.30 -2.79 -12.73
N ILE A 105 1.47 -3.37 -13.00
CA ILE A 105 1.76 -4.80 -12.78
C ILE A 105 2.35 -4.95 -11.37
N GLY A 106 1.70 -5.77 -10.53
CA GLY A 106 2.01 -5.81 -9.11
C GLY A 106 1.48 -4.57 -8.41
N ALA A 107 0.23 -4.21 -8.71
CA ALA A 107 -0.41 -2.99 -8.26
C ALA A 107 -0.44 -2.85 -6.72
N ASN A 108 -0.27 -3.95 -5.99
CA ASN A 108 -0.29 -4.00 -4.53
C ASN A 108 -1.58 -3.32 -4.03
N ILE A 109 -1.51 -2.41 -3.06
CA ILE A 109 -2.67 -1.65 -2.59
C ILE A 109 -3.04 -0.45 -3.48
N GLY A 110 -2.46 -0.32 -4.67
CA GLY A 110 -2.83 0.69 -5.66
C GLY A 110 -2.02 1.98 -5.60
N ARG A 111 -0.74 1.95 -5.17
CA ARG A 111 0.11 3.15 -5.12
C ARG A 111 0.17 3.87 -6.46
N TYR A 112 0.61 3.16 -7.49
CA TYR A 112 0.79 3.72 -8.82
C TYR A 112 -0.54 3.85 -9.54
N THR A 113 -1.48 2.95 -9.31
CA THR A 113 -2.90 3.08 -9.72
C THR A 113 -3.48 4.45 -9.31
N LEU A 114 -3.40 4.83 -8.03
CA LEU A 114 -3.94 6.13 -7.56
C LEU A 114 -3.12 7.32 -8.05
N LEU A 115 -1.79 7.21 -8.16
CA LEU A 115 -0.98 8.28 -8.77
C LEU A 115 -1.36 8.51 -10.23
N ALA A 116 -1.54 7.43 -11.01
CA ALA A 116 -1.95 7.49 -12.40
C ALA A 116 -3.35 8.10 -12.55
N ALA A 117 -4.30 7.71 -11.71
CA ALA A 117 -5.68 8.21 -11.74
C ALA A 117 -5.81 9.65 -11.25
N ASN A 118 -5.40 9.92 -10.01
CA ASN A 118 -5.72 11.16 -9.30
C ASN A 118 -4.77 12.31 -9.67
N ARG A 119 -3.47 12.02 -9.79
CA ARG A 119 -2.44 13.05 -10.05
C ARG A 119 -2.19 13.23 -11.53
N HIS A 120 -2.01 12.13 -12.25
CA HIS A 120 -1.58 12.18 -13.65
C HIS A 120 -2.74 12.09 -14.65
N ARG A 121 -3.95 11.77 -14.21
CA ARG A 121 -5.18 11.78 -15.02
C ARG A 121 -5.11 10.88 -16.25
N TYR A 122 -4.60 9.65 -16.08
CA TYR A 122 -4.66 8.65 -17.14
C TYR A 122 -6.12 8.31 -17.49
N ALA A 123 -6.40 8.11 -18.78
CA ALA A 123 -7.77 7.84 -19.25
C ALA A 123 -8.24 6.42 -18.89
N ARG A 124 -7.34 5.43 -18.95
CA ARG A 124 -7.60 4.03 -18.57
C ARG A 124 -6.43 3.45 -17.80
N ILE A 125 -6.72 2.60 -16.83
CA ILE A 125 -5.73 1.96 -15.98
C ILE A 125 -6.07 0.48 -15.86
N LEU A 126 -5.10 -0.40 -16.14
CA LEU A 126 -5.20 -1.83 -15.86
C LEU A 126 -4.28 -2.14 -14.68
N SER A 127 -4.84 -2.61 -13.57
CA SER A 127 -4.11 -2.93 -12.35
C SER A 127 -4.13 -4.44 -12.11
N ILE A 128 -2.97 -5.06 -12.02
CA ILE A 128 -2.81 -6.51 -11.84
C ILE A 128 -2.18 -6.77 -10.48
N GLU A 129 -2.85 -7.54 -9.62
CA GLU A 129 -2.31 -7.94 -8.32
C GLU A 129 -2.64 -9.42 -8.05
N ALA A 130 -1.62 -10.23 -7.79
CA ALA A 130 -1.77 -11.68 -7.64
C ALA A 130 -2.28 -12.08 -6.26
N ASN A 131 -1.88 -11.36 -5.19
CA ASN A 131 -2.27 -11.68 -3.83
C ASN A 131 -3.75 -11.32 -3.60
N PRO A 132 -4.65 -12.30 -3.34
CA PRO A 132 -6.08 -12.02 -3.18
C PRO A 132 -6.39 -11.09 -2.00
N PHE A 133 -5.60 -11.15 -0.92
CA PHE A 133 -5.76 -10.24 0.21
C PHE A 133 -5.39 -8.81 -0.19
N THR A 134 -4.22 -8.63 -0.81
CA THR A 134 -3.78 -7.31 -1.28
C THR A 134 -4.71 -6.75 -2.36
N PHE A 135 -5.20 -7.61 -3.27
CA PHE A 135 -6.18 -7.26 -4.29
C PHE A 135 -7.51 -6.76 -3.68
N SER A 136 -7.95 -7.32 -2.57
CA SER A 136 -9.14 -6.81 -1.87
C SER A 136 -8.96 -5.36 -1.39
N ILE A 137 -7.76 -5.02 -0.91
CA ILE A 137 -7.39 -3.65 -0.49
C ILE A 137 -7.28 -2.74 -1.72
N LEU A 138 -6.70 -3.22 -2.83
CA LEU A 138 -6.67 -2.49 -4.11
C LEU A 138 -8.08 -2.08 -4.55
N LYS A 139 -9.01 -3.04 -4.63
CA LYS A 139 -10.41 -2.75 -5.01
C LYS A 139 -11.06 -1.74 -4.07
N LYS A 140 -10.81 -1.87 -2.76
CA LYS A 140 -11.32 -0.91 -1.79
C LYS A 140 -10.74 0.48 -2.00
N ASN A 141 -9.44 0.60 -2.29
CA ASN A 141 -8.80 1.88 -2.56
C ASN A 141 -9.28 2.50 -3.87
N ILE A 142 -9.51 1.70 -4.91
CA ILE A 142 -10.17 2.16 -6.14
C ILE A 142 -11.54 2.78 -5.79
N SER A 143 -12.34 2.08 -5.00
CA SER A 143 -13.69 2.55 -4.66
C SER A 143 -13.70 3.76 -3.73
N LEU A 144 -12.80 3.80 -2.75
CA LEU A 144 -12.64 4.97 -1.87
C LEU A 144 -12.27 6.25 -2.62
N ASN A 145 -11.72 6.15 -3.83
CA ASN A 145 -11.37 7.30 -4.67
C ASN A 145 -12.37 7.56 -5.81
N ALA A 146 -13.43 6.76 -5.93
CA ALA A 146 -14.42 6.88 -7.00
C ALA A 146 -13.80 6.88 -8.41
N ILE A 147 -12.92 5.92 -8.68
CA ILE A 147 -12.18 5.77 -9.95
C ILE A 147 -12.45 4.42 -10.64
N GLU A 148 -13.52 3.73 -10.26
CA GLU A 148 -13.97 2.45 -10.85
C GLU A 148 -14.26 2.58 -12.35
N ASP A 149 -14.63 3.77 -12.83
CA ASP A 149 -14.90 4.07 -14.24
C ASP A 149 -13.64 4.02 -15.12
N LYS A 150 -12.45 4.18 -14.51
CA LYS A 150 -11.15 4.27 -15.21
C LYS A 150 -10.25 3.08 -14.96
N VAL A 151 -10.46 2.35 -13.86
CA VAL A 151 -9.57 1.27 -13.43
C VAL A 151 -10.24 -0.09 -13.61
N THR A 152 -9.63 -0.93 -14.44
CA THR A 152 -9.87 -2.37 -14.47
C THR A 152 -8.84 -3.05 -13.57
N ALA A 153 -9.30 -3.82 -12.58
CA ALA A 153 -8.41 -4.52 -11.65
C ALA A 153 -8.58 -6.03 -11.78
N GLU A 154 -7.48 -6.75 -12.01
CA GLU A 154 -7.46 -8.20 -12.22
C GLU A 154 -6.67 -8.92 -11.12
N ASN A 155 -7.26 -9.95 -10.52
CA ASN A 155 -6.59 -10.78 -9.50
C ASN A 155 -5.84 -11.94 -10.16
N VAL A 156 -4.78 -11.62 -10.89
CA VAL A 156 -3.97 -12.59 -11.63
C VAL A 156 -2.48 -12.33 -11.45
N ALA A 157 -1.66 -13.35 -11.66
CA ALA A 157 -0.21 -13.19 -11.75
C ALA A 157 0.20 -12.90 -13.20
N ALA A 158 1.03 -11.89 -13.41
CA ALA A 158 1.61 -11.61 -14.72
C ALA A 158 2.76 -12.59 -15.01
N GLY A 159 2.68 -13.30 -16.13
CA GLY A 159 3.67 -14.28 -16.56
C GLY A 159 3.85 -14.30 -18.07
N ASN A 160 4.84 -15.06 -18.55
CA ASN A 160 5.11 -15.20 -19.99
C ASN A 160 4.21 -16.22 -20.71
N ARG A 161 3.34 -16.91 -19.97
CA ARG A 161 2.36 -17.88 -20.47
C ARG A 161 1.14 -17.90 -19.57
N GLU A 162 0.02 -18.31 -20.14
CA GLU A 162 -1.19 -18.62 -19.39
C GLU A 162 -1.00 -19.91 -18.58
N GLY A 163 -1.61 -19.97 -17.41
CA GLY A 163 -1.58 -21.13 -16.53
C GLY A 163 -1.83 -20.79 -15.08
N ASN A 164 -1.88 -21.82 -14.25
CA ASN A 164 -2.02 -21.69 -12.80
C ASN A 164 -0.67 -21.83 -12.11
N VAL A 165 -0.42 -21.04 -11.08
CA VAL A 165 0.77 -21.12 -10.23
C VAL A 165 0.36 -21.04 -8.76
N SER A 166 1.07 -21.77 -7.91
CA SER A 166 0.92 -21.61 -6.46
C SER A 166 1.86 -20.51 -5.99
N ILE A 167 1.32 -19.56 -5.24
CA ILE A 167 2.10 -18.45 -4.67
C ILE A 167 1.97 -18.51 -3.16
N GLN A 168 3.10 -18.45 -2.48
CA GLN A 168 3.16 -18.27 -1.03
C GLN A 168 3.24 -16.78 -0.73
N PHE A 169 2.35 -16.28 0.13
CA PHE A 169 2.31 -14.89 0.56
C PHE A 169 2.62 -14.78 2.05
N ASP A 170 3.32 -13.71 2.44
CA ASP A 170 3.37 -13.26 3.83
C ASP A 170 2.24 -12.26 4.05
N THR A 171 1.42 -12.48 5.09
CA THR A 171 0.30 -11.60 5.44
C THR A 171 0.76 -10.23 5.96
N HIS A 172 2.02 -10.08 6.34
CA HIS A 172 2.59 -8.84 6.87
C HIS A 172 3.45 -8.11 5.84
N HIS A 173 4.13 -8.87 4.96
CA HIS A 173 4.93 -8.34 3.85
C HIS A 173 4.20 -8.56 2.53
N LEU A 174 3.26 -7.66 2.22
CA LEU A 174 2.26 -7.85 1.16
C LEU A 174 2.88 -7.95 -0.24
N GLY A 175 4.07 -7.39 -0.44
CA GLY A 175 4.84 -7.47 -1.68
C GLY A 175 5.81 -8.66 -1.77
N GLY A 176 5.94 -9.49 -0.72
CA GLY A 176 6.95 -10.53 -0.61
C GLY A 176 6.58 -11.91 -1.17
N GLY A 177 5.58 -12.00 -2.05
CA GLY A 177 5.07 -13.28 -2.55
C GLY A 177 6.10 -14.05 -3.39
N ASN A 178 6.14 -15.37 -3.24
CA ASN A 178 7.03 -16.25 -4.02
C ASN A 178 6.21 -17.35 -4.73
N VAL A 179 6.52 -17.57 -6.00
CA VAL A 179 5.97 -18.72 -6.74
C VAL A 179 6.63 -20.00 -6.22
N LEU A 180 5.80 -20.95 -5.79
CA LEU A 180 6.26 -22.29 -5.42
C LEU A 180 6.58 -23.04 -6.72
N ARG A 181 7.81 -23.54 -6.81
CA ARG A 181 8.31 -24.32 -7.95
C ARG A 181 8.40 -25.79 -7.59
#